data_AF-A0A1H0R8K1-F1
#
_entry.id   AF-A0A1H0R8K1-F1
#
_cell.length_a   1.000
_cell.length_b   1.000
_cell.length_c   1.000
_cell.angle_alpha   90.00
_cell.angle_beta   90.00
_cell.angle_gamma   90.00
#
_symmetry.space_group_name_H-M   'P 1'
#
loop_
_entity.id
_entity.type
_entity.pdbx_description
1 polymer ?
#
loop_
_entity_poly.entity_id
_entity_poly.type
_entity_poly.pdbx_seq_one_letter_code
_entity_poly.pdbx_strand_id
1 'polypeptide(L)'
;MNYDMIDSRLLTAPNDPEVGRRLVRLQELGLGGTPDPEFDAFATELAEAADAPYAMVNFIGENEQYFAGLHVPSSVQADALKAAQSSSNATPSRTMARDHGYCPHVVVRRKALVLDDVCSYPRFAVNPVINSIGVRAYMGAPLIDRTGTALGTICVVATEESRWGRPGLELIKSMAAKVVDLIHQRER
;
A
#
# COMPACT_ATOMS: atom_id res chain seq x y z
N MET A 1 0.26 21.42 35.09
CA MET A 1 1.17 21.40 33.93
C MET A 1 0.45 20.66 32.83
N ASN A 2 0.07 21.33 31.75
CA ASN A 2 -0.61 20.72 30.61
C ASN A 2 0.37 19.80 29.89
N TYR A 3 0.20 18.49 30.07
CA TYR A 3 0.80 17.46 29.22
C TYR A 3 -0.18 17.18 28.08
N ASP A 4 -0.49 18.22 27.31
CA ASP A 4 -1.40 18.17 26.17
C ASP A 4 -0.70 18.94 25.05
N MET A 5 -0.61 18.35 23.85
CA MET A 5 -0.19 18.93 22.55
C MET A 5 1.10 18.39 21.88
N ILE A 6 1.87 17.46 22.46
CA ILE A 6 3.06 16.91 21.77
C ILE A 6 2.87 15.46 21.26
N ASP A 7 1.93 14.69 21.83
CA ASP A 7 1.75 13.27 21.49
C ASP A 7 0.75 13.00 20.34
N SER A 8 -0.13 13.95 20.02
CA SER A 8 -1.20 13.78 19.03
C SER A 8 -0.76 13.90 17.56
N ARG A 9 0.55 14.09 17.30
CA ARG A 9 1.10 14.21 15.94
C ARG A 9 1.68 12.91 15.37
N LEU A 10 1.75 11.85 16.18
CA LEU A 10 2.46 10.62 15.79
C LEU A 10 1.57 9.56 15.12
N LEU A 11 0.25 9.64 15.21
CA LEU A 11 -0.65 8.64 14.61
C LEU A 11 -1.93 9.29 14.14
N THR A 12 -1.90 9.82 12.93
CA THR A 12 -3.13 10.05 12.17
C THR A 12 -2.80 9.87 10.70
N ALA A 13 -3.71 9.24 9.96
CA ALA A 13 -3.70 9.33 8.51
C ALA A 13 -3.42 10.81 8.16
N PRO A 14 -2.42 11.09 7.32
CA PRO A 14 -2.05 12.46 7.04
C PRO A 14 -3.26 13.20 6.47
N ASN A 15 -3.44 14.47 6.85
CA ASN A 15 -4.50 15.29 6.27
C ASN A 15 -4.38 15.25 4.74
N ASP A 16 -5.47 14.89 4.07
CA ASP A 16 -5.48 14.56 2.66
C ASP A 16 -6.49 15.44 1.93
N PRO A 17 -6.05 16.61 1.46
CA PRO A 17 -6.94 17.55 0.78
C PRO A 17 -7.43 17.02 -0.57
N GLU A 18 -6.81 15.97 -1.13
CA GLU A 18 -7.16 15.42 -2.44
C GLU A 18 -8.16 14.26 -2.38
N VAL A 19 -8.62 13.84 -1.19
CA VAL A 19 -9.50 12.67 -1.04
C VAL A 19 -10.76 12.75 -1.91
N GLY A 20 -11.46 13.89 -1.95
CA GLY A 20 -12.67 14.04 -2.75
C GLY A 20 -12.39 13.88 -4.26
N ARG A 21 -11.34 14.54 -4.77
CA ARG A 21 -10.93 14.42 -6.17
C ARG A 21 -10.51 13.00 -6.52
N ARG A 22 -9.78 12.33 -5.61
CA ARG A 22 -9.33 10.96 -5.80
C ARG A 22 -10.49 9.97 -5.88
N LEU A 23 -11.50 10.09 -5.01
CA LEU A 23 -12.66 9.19 -5.01
C LEU A 23 -13.45 9.30 -6.31
N VAL A 24 -13.73 10.52 -6.77
CA VAL A 24 -14.38 10.76 -8.07
C VAL A 24 -13.56 10.10 -9.18
N ARG A 25 -12.24 10.28 -9.16
CA ARG A 25 -11.37 9.76 -10.19
C ARG A 25 -11.26 8.23 -10.19
N LEU A 26 -11.19 7.60 -9.02
CA LEU A 26 -11.23 6.14 -8.88
C LEU A 26 -12.55 5.57 -9.42
N GLN A 27 -13.67 6.24 -9.15
CA GLN A 27 -14.98 5.86 -9.67
C GLN A 27 -15.05 5.97 -11.20
N GLU A 28 -14.57 7.06 -11.80
CA GLU A 28 -14.49 7.24 -13.26
C GLU A 28 -13.68 6.13 -13.95
N LEU A 29 -12.60 5.68 -13.31
CA LEU A 29 -11.72 4.63 -13.83
C LEU A 29 -12.21 3.21 -13.50
N GLY A 30 -13.28 3.05 -12.72
CA GLY A 30 -13.75 1.75 -12.26
C GLY A 30 -12.75 1.03 -11.33
N LEU A 31 -11.91 1.78 -10.60
CA LEU A 31 -10.85 1.25 -9.76
C LEU A 31 -11.23 1.27 -8.28
N GLY A 32 -10.80 0.25 -7.52
CA GLY A 32 -10.93 0.22 -6.05
C GLY A 32 -12.20 -0.46 -5.51
N GLY A 33 -13.00 -1.11 -6.36
CA GLY A 33 -14.21 -1.84 -5.93
C GLY A 33 -14.10 -3.38 -6.02
N THR A 34 -13.25 -3.90 -6.90
CA THR A 34 -13.10 -5.36 -7.14
C THR A 34 -11.64 -5.75 -7.34
N PRO A 35 -11.25 -6.99 -6.98
CA PRO A 35 -9.88 -7.46 -7.22
C PRO A 35 -9.61 -7.52 -8.72
N ASP A 36 -8.35 -7.30 -9.09
CA ASP A 36 -7.94 -7.26 -10.48
C ASP A 36 -6.80 -8.27 -10.73
N PRO A 37 -7.04 -9.32 -11.53
CA PRO A 37 -6.01 -10.34 -11.79
C PRO A 37 -4.73 -9.80 -12.42
N GLU A 38 -4.81 -8.73 -13.21
CA GLU A 38 -3.62 -8.11 -13.80
C GLU A 38 -2.81 -7.36 -12.74
N PHE A 39 -3.49 -6.71 -11.77
CA PHE A 39 -2.80 -6.11 -10.64
C PHE A 39 -2.28 -7.15 -9.64
N ASP A 40 -2.93 -8.31 -9.47
CA ASP A 40 -2.39 -9.43 -8.69
C ASP A 40 -1.11 -9.99 -9.34
N ALA A 41 -1.10 -10.15 -10.67
CA ALA A 41 0.08 -10.56 -11.42
C ALA A 41 1.21 -9.52 -11.29
N PHE A 42 0.88 -8.24 -11.40
CA PHE A 42 1.83 -7.16 -11.18
C PHE A 42 2.39 -7.14 -9.75
N ALA A 43 1.54 -7.32 -8.74
CA ALA A 43 1.97 -7.41 -7.36
C ALA A 43 2.95 -8.58 -7.16
N THR A 44 2.73 -9.70 -7.84
CA THR A 44 3.66 -10.84 -7.82
C THR A 44 5.01 -10.50 -8.45
N GLU A 45 5.03 -9.88 -9.64
CA GLU A 45 6.28 -9.40 -10.27
C GLU A 45 7.03 -8.43 -9.35
N LEU A 46 6.30 -7.53 -8.69
CA LEU A 46 6.87 -6.54 -7.78
C LEU A 46 7.47 -7.21 -6.52
N ALA A 47 6.81 -8.20 -5.94
CA ALA A 47 7.31 -8.95 -4.79
C ALA A 47 8.60 -9.70 -5.13
N GLU A 48 8.62 -10.38 -6.28
CA GLU A 48 9.79 -11.12 -6.78
C GLU A 48 10.97 -10.19 -7.06
N ALA A 49 10.74 -9.08 -7.76
CA ALA A 49 11.79 -8.10 -8.08
C ALA A 49 12.36 -7.42 -6.83
N ALA A 50 11.58 -7.35 -5.76
CA ALA A 50 11.95 -6.75 -4.48
C ALA A 50 12.59 -7.73 -3.49
N ASP A 51 12.57 -9.03 -3.78
CA ASP A 51 12.88 -10.12 -2.84
C ASP A 51 12.11 -9.96 -1.51
N ALA A 52 10.78 -9.87 -1.62
CA ALA A 52 9.92 -9.52 -0.49
C ALA A 52 8.63 -10.34 -0.43
N PRO A 53 8.12 -10.63 0.78
CA PRO A 53 6.97 -11.52 0.96
C PRO A 53 5.62 -10.92 0.58
N TYR A 54 5.48 -9.59 0.61
CA TYR A 54 4.20 -8.91 0.36
C TYR A 54 4.38 -7.76 -0.62
N ALA A 55 3.46 -7.66 -1.58
CA ALA A 55 3.37 -6.51 -2.46
C ALA A 55 1.92 -6.24 -2.86
N MET A 56 1.61 -4.96 -3.13
CA MET A 56 0.24 -4.53 -3.39
C MET A 56 0.19 -3.42 -4.43
N VAL A 57 -0.89 -3.45 -5.23
CA VAL A 57 -1.45 -2.26 -5.89
C VAL A 57 -2.61 -1.80 -5.00
N ASN A 58 -2.47 -0.62 -4.39
CA ASN A 58 -3.31 -0.16 -3.30
C ASN A 58 -3.96 1.18 -3.63
N PHE A 59 -5.30 1.26 -3.54
CA PHE A 59 -6.04 2.51 -3.69
C PHE A 59 -6.53 3.03 -2.34
N ILE A 60 -6.49 4.36 -2.17
CA ILE A 60 -6.82 5.00 -0.89
C ILE A 60 -8.22 5.62 -0.97
N GLY A 61 -9.16 5.03 -0.23
CA GLY A 61 -10.52 5.54 -0.07
C GLY A 61 -10.61 6.62 1.01
N GLU A 62 -11.84 6.91 1.44
CA GLU A 62 -12.12 7.88 2.51
C GLU A 62 -11.72 7.34 3.88
N ASN A 63 -12.11 6.11 4.20
CA ASN A 63 -11.91 5.50 5.53
C ASN A 63 -11.04 4.24 5.49
N GLU A 64 -10.84 3.67 4.30
CA GLU A 64 -10.12 2.43 4.10
C GLU A 64 -9.18 2.49 2.90
N GLN A 65 -8.33 1.49 2.82
CA GLN A 65 -7.42 1.19 1.72
C GLN A 65 -7.89 -0.11 1.07
N TYR A 66 -7.77 -0.18 -0.25
CA TYR A 66 -8.21 -1.33 -1.03
C TYR A 66 -7.06 -1.90 -1.88
N PHE A 67 -6.72 -3.17 -1.67
CA PHE A 67 -5.69 -3.89 -2.41
C PHE A 67 -6.28 -4.50 -3.68
N ALA A 68 -6.30 -3.69 -4.74
CA ALA A 68 -6.74 -4.13 -6.06
C ALA A 68 -5.82 -5.20 -6.64
N GLY A 69 -4.52 -5.12 -6.34
CA GLY A 69 -3.54 -6.17 -6.55
C GLY A 69 -2.91 -6.57 -5.22
N LEU A 70 -2.74 -7.87 -4.98
CA LEU A 70 -2.21 -8.39 -3.73
C LEU A 70 -1.39 -9.66 -3.97
N HIS A 71 -0.12 -9.60 -3.59
CA HIS A 71 0.74 -10.77 -3.40
C HIS A 71 0.97 -11.01 -1.91
N VAL A 72 0.77 -12.24 -1.47
CA VAL A 72 1.06 -12.70 -0.10
C VAL A 72 1.79 -14.05 -0.14
N PRO A 73 2.54 -14.42 0.90
CA PRO A 73 3.20 -15.73 0.96
C PRO A 73 2.19 -16.89 0.88
N SER A 74 2.60 -18.00 0.27
CA SER A 74 1.75 -19.18 0.12
C SER A 74 1.24 -19.76 1.44
N SER A 75 1.99 -19.58 2.55
CA SER A 75 1.55 -19.97 3.89
C SER A 75 0.33 -19.18 4.35
N VAL A 76 0.36 -17.86 4.20
CA VAL A 76 -0.76 -16.95 4.51
C VAL A 76 -1.96 -17.27 3.62
N GLN A 77 -1.73 -17.57 2.34
CA GLN A 77 -2.78 -17.96 1.42
C GLN A 77 -3.40 -19.32 1.82
N ALA A 78 -2.59 -20.29 2.24
CA ALA A 78 -3.06 -21.59 2.72
C ALA A 78 -3.85 -21.46 4.03
N ASP A 79 -3.44 -20.61 4.96
CA ASP A 79 -4.15 -20.40 6.23
C ASP A 79 -5.48 -19.67 6.02
N ALA A 80 -5.52 -18.69 5.10
CA ALA A 80 -6.79 -18.13 4.63
C ALA A 80 -7.68 -19.26 4.08
N LEU A 81 -7.20 -20.03 3.10
CA LEU A 81 -7.96 -21.14 2.48
C LEU A 81 -8.46 -22.18 3.50
N LYS A 82 -7.69 -22.49 4.55
CA LYS A 82 -8.14 -23.36 5.65
C LYS A 82 -9.25 -22.71 6.48
N ALA A 83 -9.14 -21.42 6.78
CA ALA A 83 -10.19 -20.68 7.49
C ALA A 83 -11.51 -20.62 6.69
N ALA A 84 -11.47 -20.56 5.35
CA ALA A 84 -12.69 -20.65 4.52
C ALA A 84 -13.26 -22.02 4.29
N GLN A 85 -12.54 -23.09 4.61
CA GLN A 85 -13.21 -24.39 4.65
C GLN A 85 -14.32 -24.42 5.72
N SER A 86 -14.42 -23.38 6.56
CA SER A 86 -15.54 -23.08 7.47
C SER A 86 -16.44 -21.90 7.04
N SER A 87 -16.14 -21.18 5.95
CA SER A 87 -16.96 -20.07 5.43
C SER A 87 -16.67 -19.78 3.95
N SER A 88 -17.69 -19.71 3.10
CA SER A 88 -17.59 -19.57 1.65
C SER A 88 -16.76 -18.33 1.25
N ASN A 89 -15.55 -18.54 0.70
CA ASN A 89 -14.53 -17.57 0.24
C ASN A 89 -13.55 -17.04 1.31
N ALA A 90 -12.40 -17.69 1.47
CA ALA A 90 -11.25 -17.08 2.15
C ALA A 90 -10.23 -16.79 1.09
N THR A 91 -10.37 -15.58 0.60
CA THR A 91 -9.25 -14.82 0.12
C THR A 91 -8.66 -14.06 1.30
N PRO A 92 -7.33 -13.79 1.31
CA PRO A 92 -6.75 -12.83 2.24
C PRO A 92 -7.53 -11.51 2.21
N SER A 93 -7.68 -10.85 3.36
CA SER A 93 -8.35 -9.54 3.41
C SER A 93 -7.68 -8.57 2.45
N ARG A 94 -8.48 -7.93 1.59
CA ARG A 94 -8.03 -6.92 0.63
C ARG A 94 -8.30 -5.49 1.10
N THR A 95 -8.77 -5.32 2.33
CA THR A 95 -9.00 -4.00 2.91
C THR A 95 -8.18 -3.79 4.18
N MET A 96 -7.81 -2.54 4.41
CA MET A 96 -7.10 -2.08 5.61
C MET A 96 -7.64 -0.72 6.02
N ALA A 97 -7.69 -0.43 7.32
CA ALA A 97 -8.06 0.91 7.79
C ALA A 97 -7.08 1.95 7.22
N ARG A 98 -7.58 3.15 6.89
CA ARG A 98 -6.79 4.20 6.22
C ARG A 98 -5.66 4.76 7.07
N ASP A 99 -5.74 4.66 8.39
CA ASP A 99 -4.69 5.09 9.32
C ASP A 99 -3.60 4.02 9.55
N HIS A 100 -3.74 2.84 8.96
CA HIS A 100 -2.76 1.76 9.07
C HIS A 100 -1.74 1.77 7.92
N GLY A 101 -0.52 1.30 8.19
CA GLY A 101 0.54 1.21 7.19
C GLY A 101 1.05 2.57 6.71
N TYR A 102 1.77 2.56 5.58
CA TYR A 102 2.56 3.71 5.13
C TYR A 102 2.10 4.32 3.80
N CYS A 103 1.26 3.62 3.04
CA CYS A 103 0.70 4.09 1.78
C CYS A 103 -0.06 5.43 1.88
N PRO A 104 -0.84 5.71 2.94
CA PRO A 104 -1.48 7.02 3.11
C PRO A 104 -0.46 8.17 3.15
N HIS A 105 0.71 7.94 3.76
CA HIS A 105 1.80 8.91 3.77
C HIS A 105 2.43 9.11 2.40
N VAL A 106 2.54 8.06 1.59
CA VAL A 106 3.07 8.14 0.22
C VAL A 106 2.11 8.92 -0.68
N VAL A 107 0.81 8.67 -0.59
CA VAL A 107 -0.22 9.40 -1.36
C VAL A 107 -0.19 10.88 -1.05
N VAL A 108 -0.30 11.26 0.23
CA VAL A 108 -0.34 12.70 0.61
C VAL A 108 0.97 13.41 0.29
N ARG A 109 2.12 12.75 0.47
CA ARG A 109 3.42 13.36 0.16
C ARG A 109 3.73 13.38 -1.34
N ARG A 110 3.01 12.60 -2.14
CA ARG A 110 3.21 12.45 -3.59
C ARG A 110 4.65 12.10 -3.96
N LYS A 111 5.32 11.33 -3.09
CA LYS A 111 6.73 10.96 -3.21
C LYS A 111 6.92 9.53 -2.74
N ALA A 112 7.77 8.80 -3.45
CA ALA A 112 8.19 7.47 -3.05
C ALA A 112 8.88 7.50 -1.68
N LEU A 113 8.74 6.40 -0.94
CA LEU A 113 9.24 6.21 0.41
C LEU A 113 9.88 4.83 0.50
N VAL A 114 11.08 4.76 1.06
CA VAL A 114 11.79 3.52 1.38
C VAL A 114 12.19 3.60 2.85
N LEU A 115 11.85 2.56 3.59
CA LEU A 115 12.12 2.37 5.01
C LEU A 115 12.72 0.97 5.15
N ASP A 116 14.05 0.91 5.23
CA ASP A 116 14.79 -0.35 5.38
C ASP A 116 14.52 -1.01 6.76
N ASP A 117 14.25 -0.19 7.78
CA ASP A 117 13.66 -0.62 9.05
C ASP A 117 12.68 0.45 9.54
N VAL A 118 11.39 0.14 9.63
CA VAL A 118 10.34 1.08 10.04
C VAL A 118 10.47 1.52 11.50
N CYS A 119 11.08 0.70 12.36
CA CYS A 119 11.28 1.03 13.77
C CYS A 119 12.41 2.05 13.99
N SER A 120 13.33 2.16 13.04
CA SER A 120 14.38 3.18 13.04
C SER A 120 13.87 4.61 12.78
N TYR A 121 12.57 4.76 12.46
CA TYR A 121 11.95 6.06 12.21
C TYR A 121 10.88 6.33 13.26
N PRO A 122 11.10 7.24 14.24
CA PRO A 122 10.17 7.48 15.35
C PRO A 122 8.72 7.78 14.93
N ARG A 123 8.53 8.45 13.79
CA ARG A 123 7.20 8.72 13.21
C ARG A 123 6.46 7.46 12.77
N PHE A 124 7.18 6.42 12.37
CA PHE A 124 6.64 5.19 11.79
C PHE A 124 6.66 4.01 12.77
N ALA A 125 7.51 4.07 13.80
CA ALA A 125 7.71 3.03 14.81
C ALA A 125 6.48 2.70 15.67
N VAL A 126 5.42 3.53 15.61
CA VAL A 126 4.17 3.34 16.37
C VAL A 126 3.02 2.81 15.50
N ASN A 127 3.27 2.44 14.24
CA ASN A 127 2.20 1.99 13.33
C ASN A 127 1.66 0.60 13.75
N PRO A 128 0.33 0.41 13.82
CA PRO A 128 -0.27 -0.87 14.23
C PRO A 128 0.18 -2.08 13.41
N VAL A 129 0.56 -1.88 12.13
CA VAL A 129 1.00 -2.98 11.24
C VAL A 129 2.28 -3.67 11.71
N ILE A 130 3.09 -3.00 12.54
CA ILE A 130 4.30 -3.60 13.15
C ILE A 130 3.89 -4.78 14.05
N ASN A 131 2.86 -4.61 14.87
CA ASN A 131 2.42 -5.64 15.81
C ASN A 131 1.41 -6.62 15.21
N SER A 132 0.59 -6.18 14.24
CA SER A 132 -0.46 -7.03 13.68
C SER A 132 0.05 -8.02 12.63
N ILE A 133 0.97 -7.59 11.76
CA ILE A 133 1.50 -8.41 10.67
C ILE A 133 3.04 -8.49 10.67
N GLY A 134 3.71 -7.92 11.68
CA GLY A 134 5.15 -8.02 11.82
C GLY A 134 5.95 -7.15 10.85
N VAL A 135 5.40 -6.04 10.34
CA VAL A 135 6.13 -5.21 9.35
C VAL A 135 7.44 -4.69 9.93
N ARG A 136 8.54 -4.93 9.22
CA ARG A 136 9.87 -4.41 9.52
C ARG A 136 10.42 -3.51 8.44
N ALA A 137 10.16 -3.76 7.16
CA ALA A 137 10.56 -2.86 6.08
C ALA A 137 9.38 -2.52 5.16
N TYR A 138 9.46 -1.33 4.54
CA TYR A 138 8.45 -0.83 3.62
C TYR A 138 9.09 -0.05 2.46
N MET A 139 8.61 -0.28 1.24
CA MET A 139 8.80 0.65 0.14
C MET A 139 7.51 0.89 -0.62
N GLY A 140 7.30 2.11 -1.10
CA GLY A 140 6.13 2.41 -1.90
C GLY A 140 6.30 3.67 -2.73
N ALA A 141 5.55 3.75 -3.82
CA ALA A 141 5.51 4.90 -4.72
C ALA A 141 4.06 5.24 -5.09
N PRO A 142 3.75 6.54 -5.26
CA PRO A 142 2.40 6.98 -5.58
C PRO A 142 2.06 6.67 -7.04
N LEU A 143 0.81 6.32 -7.29
CA LEU A 143 0.22 6.19 -8.63
C LEU A 143 -0.45 7.52 -8.99
N ILE A 144 0.32 8.40 -9.65
CA ILE A 144 -0.17 9.71 -10.07
C ILE A 144 -0.61 9.60 -11.53
N ASP A 145 -1.90 9.82 -11.78
CA ASP A 145 -2.45 9.71 -13.13
C ASP A 145 -2.23 10.98 -13.96
N ARG A 146 -2.72 10.98 -15.22
CA ARG A 146 -2.60 12.12 -16.14
C ARG A 146 -3.32 13.40 -15.68
N THR A 147 -4.27 13.30 -14.75
CA THR A 147 -4.93 14.47 -14.14
C THR A 147 -4.10 15.06 -13.00
N GLY A 148 -2.97 14.44 -12.69
CA GLY A 148 -2.15 14.77 -11.53
C GLY A 148 -2.78 14.31 -10.22
N THR A 149 -3.76 13.40 -10.23
CA THR A 149 -4.38 12.87 -9.02
C THR A 149 -3.59 11.66 -8.53
N ALA A 150 -3.18 11.66 -7.26
CA ALA A 150 -2.52 10.50 -6.66
C ALA A 150 -3.58 9.46 -6.27
N LEU A 151 -3.87 8.50 -7.13
CA LEU A 151 -4.95 7.51 -6.98
C LEU A 151 -4.71 6.53 -5.82
N GLY A 152 -3.43 6.26 -5.54
CA GLY A 152 -3.02 5.21 -4.62
C GLY A 152 -1.52 5.02 -4.65
N THR A 153 -1.07 3.80 -4.37
CA THR A 153 0.34 3.41 -4.36
C THR A 153 0.53 2.03 -4.94
N ILE A 154 1.73 1.76 -5.45
CA ILE A 154 2.28 0.42 -5.32
C ILE A 154 3.18 0.36 -4.08
N CYS A 155 3.20 -0.77 -3.41
CA CYS A 155 4.05 -0.94 -2.24
C CYS A 155 4.50 -2.39 -2.04
N VAL A 156 5.58 -2.52 -1.29
CA VAL A 156 6.18 -3.78 -0.84
C VAL A 156 6.41 -3.70 0.66
N VAL A 157 6.17 -4.80 1.34
CA VAL A 157 6.32 -4.96 2.78
C VAL A 157 7.14 -6.22 3.06
N ALA A 158 8.07 -6.12 4.01
CA ALA A 158 8.83 -7.25 4.52
C ALA A 158 8.76 -7.33 6.05
N THR A 159 8.88 -8.55 6.56
CA THR A 159 8.86 -8.88 7.99
C THR A 159 10.26 -8.94 8.61
N GLU A 160 11.28 -8.67 7.81
CA GLU A 160 12.67 -8.48 8.22
C GLU A 160 13.16 -7.11 7.74
N GLU A 161 14.26 -6.64 8.31
CA GLU A 161 14.93 -5.43 7.81
C GLU A 161 15.40 -5.67 6.38
N SER A 162 15.31 -4.63 5.55
CA SER A 162 15.80 -4.68 4.16
C SER A 162 17.06 -3.85 3.98
N ARG A 163 17.62 -3.90 2.76
CA ARG A 163 18.74 -3.05 2.33
C ARG A 163 18.43 -2.41 0.98
N TRP A 164 17.16 -2.05 0.78
CA TRP A 164 16.66 -1.54 -0.48
C TRP A 164 17.28 -0.19 -0.81
N GLY A 165 17.33 0.73 0.15
CA GLY A 165 17.95 2.05 0.00
C GLY A 165 17.64 2.74 -1.34
N ARG A 166 18.69 3.24 -2.02
CA ARG A 166 18.55 3.89 -3.33
C ARG A 166 18.15 2.94 -4.46
N PRO A 167 18.71 1.71 -4.60
CA PRO A 167 18.24 0.76 -5.60
C PRO A 167 16.74 0.47 -5.52
N GLY A 168 16.20 0.22 -4.34
CA GLY A 168 14.77 -0.02 -4.15
C GLY A 168 13.92 1.21 -4.45
N LEU A 169 14.42 2.41 -4.16
CA LEU A 169 13.75 3.66 -4.56
C LEU A 169 13.60 3.78 -6.09
N GLU A 170 14.61 3.39 -6.84
CA GLU A 170 14.55 3.43 -8.32
C GLU A 170 13.67 2.30 -8.87
N LEU A 171 13.75 1.09 -8.29
CA LEU A 171 12.85 -0.02 -8.61
C LEU A 171 11.39 0.38 -8.43
N ILE A 172 11.00 0.88 -7.25
CA ILE A 172 9.61 1.16 -6.94
C ILE A 172 9.04 2.31 -7.80
N LYS A 173 9.87 3.29 -8.19
CA LYS A 173 9.46 4.34 -9.14
C LYS A 173 9.24 3.78 -10.55
N SER A 174 10.16 2.96 -11.03
CA SER A 174 10.06 2.29 -12.34
C SER A 174 8.79 1.44 -12.41
N MET A 175 8.54 0.64 -11.37
CA MET A 175 7.36 -0.20 -11.27
C MET A 175 6.08 0.63 -11.19
N ALA A 176 6.09 1.76 -10.47
CA ALA A 176 4.92 2.64 -10.41
C ALA A 176 4.56 3.25 -11.77
N ALA A 177 5.57 3.61 -12.57
CA ALA A 177 5.36 4.10 -13.92
C ALA A 177 4.64 3.04 -14.80
N LYS A 178 5.04 1.76 -14.72
CA LYS A 178 4.36 0.68 -15.45
C LYS A 178 2.87 0.58 -15.11
N VAL A 179 2.51 0.68 -13.83
CA VAL A 179 1.08 0.63 -13.41
C VAL A 179 0.31 1.86 -13.85
N VAL A 180 0.93 3.05 -13.80
CA VAL A 180 0.31 4.27 -14.31
C VAL A 180 0.04 4.14 -15.81
N ASP A 181 0.98 3.61 -16.59
CA ASP A 181 0.79 3.36 -18.01
C ASP A 181 -0.34 2.36 -18.28
N LEU A 182 -0.43 1.28 -17.48
CA LEU A 182 -1.53 0.31 -17.55
C LEU A 182 -2.89 0.98 -17.27
N ILE A 183 -2.97 1.81 -16.23
CA ILE A 183 -4.19 2.56 -15.92
C ILE A 183 -4.59 3.47 -17.10
N HIS A 184 -3.62 4.16 -17.73
CA HIS A 184 -3.89 5.00 -18.89
C HIS A 184 -4.31 4.22 -20.14
N GLN A 185 -3.85 2.99 -20.30
CA GLN A 185 -4.29 2.11 -21.39
C GLN A 185 -5.75 1.70 -21.23
N ARG A 186 -6.20 1.44 -20.01
CA ARG A 186 -7.57 1.01 -19.69
C ARG A 186 -8.61 2.12 -19.76
N GLU A 187 -8.17 3.38 -19.70
CA GLU A 187 -9.04 4.54 -19.82
C GLU A 187 -9.43 4.87 -21.28
N ARG A 188 -8.81 4.20 -22.26
CA ARG A 188 -9.02 4.45 -23.69
C ARG A 188 -10.20 3.69 -24.28
#